data_AF-A0A9E2LY83-F1
#
_entry.id   AF-A0A9E2LY83-F1
#
_cell.length_a   1.000
_cell.length_b   1.000
_cell.length_c   1.000
_cell.angle_alpha   90.00
_cell.angle_beta   90.00
_cell.angle_gamma   90.00
#
_symmetry.space_group_name_H-M   'P 1'
#
loop_
_entity.id
_entity.type
_entity.pdbx_description
1 polymer ?
#
loop_
_entity_poly.entity_id
_entity_poly.type
_entity_poly.pdbx_seq_one_letter_code
_entity_poly.pdbx_strand_id
1 'polypeptide(L)' 'MKNKLTLLTLLTVSLMLVACDDTTKKEGCGNGLLDLGEQCDGDDLQGATCASLGYYNAVGTLACGAQCQYDLTTCGGRCG' A
#
# COMPACT_ATOMS: atom_id res chain seq x y z
N MET A 1 -21.81 44.21 7.91
CA MET A 1 -21.98 42.79 8.31
C MET A 1 -21.48 41.80 7.26
N LYS A 2 -21.64 42.09 5.96
CA LYS A 2 -21.15 41.24 4.85
C LYS A 2 -19.64 40.96 4.91
N ASN A 3 -18.79 41.98 5.14
CA ASN A 3 -17.32 41.80 5.27
C ASN A 3 -16.86 40.88 6.42
N LYS A 4 -17.61 40.75 7.52
CA LYS A 4 -17.26 39.84 8.63
C LYS A 4 -17.60 38.39 8.28
N LEU A 5 -18.66 38.18 7.51
CA LEU A 5 -19.05 36.87 7.00
C LEU A 5 -18.07 36.38 5.91
N THR A 6 -17.64 37.27 5.02
CA THR A 6 -16.62 36.95 4.00
C THR A 6 -15.24 36.66 4.62
N LEU A 7 -14.87 37.37 5.69
CA LEU A 7 -13.61 37.15 6.41
C LEU A 7 -13.60 35.80 7.16
N LEU A 8 -14.75 35.41 7.75
CA LEU A 8 -14.90 34.09 8.38
C LEU A 8 -14.78 32.96 7.35
N THR A 9 -15.43 33.10 6.20
CA THR A 9 -15.37 32.08 5.13
C THR A 9 -13.97 31.96 4.53
N LEU A 10 -13.23 33.07 4.38
CA LEU A 10 -11.83 33.04 3.93
C LEU A 10 -10.93 32.34 4.95
N LEU A 11 -11.08 32.65 6.24
CA LEU A 11 -10.28 32.03 7.32
C LEU A 11 -10.52 30.51 7.39
N THR A 12 -11.76 30.06 7.20
CA THR A 12 -12.09 28.63 7.19
C THR A 12 -11.62 27.92 5.93
N VAL A 13 -11.67 28.59 4.76
CA VAL A 13 -11.14 28.03 3.50
C VAL A 13 -9.62 27.92 3.55
N SER A 14 -8.93 28.91 4.12
CA SER A 14 -7.49 28.85 4.36
C SER A 14 -7.09 27.71 5.30
N LEU A 15 -7.92 27.40 6.31
CA LEU A 15 -7.66 26.28 7.22
C LEU A 15 -7.82 24.91 6.53
N MET A 16 -8.73 24.81 5.57
CA MET A 16 -8.95 23.59 4.79
C MET A 16 -7.86 23.36 3.73
N LEU A 17 -7.29 24.43 3.17
CA LEU A 17 -6.22 24.36 2.16
C LEU A 17 -4.86 23.93 2.75
N VAL A 18 -4.61 24.16 4.04
CA VAL A 18 -3.35 23.81 4.72
C VAL A 18 -3.34 22.35 5.23
N ALA A 19 -4.48 21.66 5.20
CA ALA A 19 -4.60 20.28 5.66
C ALA A 19 -4.26 19.22 4.61
N CYS A 20 -4.14 19.60 3.32
CA CYS A 20 -3.77 18.67 2.26
C CYS A 20 -2.24 18.70 2.09
N ASP A 21 -1.55 17.89 2.88
CA ASP A 21 -0.11 17.67 2.75
C ASP A 21 0.13 16.30 2.09
N ASP A 22 0.37 16.28 0.78
CA ASP A 22 0.66 15.07 0.00
C ASP A 22 2.06 14.47 0.33
N THR A 23 2.86 15.08 1.21
CA THR A 23 4.21 14.58 1.54
C THR A 23 4.21 13.27 2.34
N THR A 24 3.06 12.83 2.86
CA THR A 24 2.95 11.55 3.57
C THR A 24 2.67 10.34 2.68
N LYS A 25 2.34 10.53 1.39
CA LYS A 25 2.20 9.40 0.47
C LYS A 25 3.58 9.00 -0.05
N LYS A 26 4.28 8.16 0.72
CA LYS A 26 5.48 7.49 0.22
C LYS A 26 5.01 6.45 -0.80
N GLU A 27 5.03 6.74 -2.09
CA GLU A 27 4.71 5.74 -3.11
C GLU A 27 5.87 4.76 -3.31
N GLY A 28 5.53 3.49 -3.46
CA GLY A 28 6.44 2.41 -3.82
C GLY A 28 6.97 1.57 -2.66
N CYS A 29 7.68 0.52 -3.07
CA CYS A 29 7.94 -0.66 -2.25
C CYS A 29 8.57 -0.41 -0.87
N GLY A 30 7.99 -1.07 0.13
CA GLY A 30 8.37 -0.97 1.53
C GLY A 30 7.82 0.28 2.20
N ASN A 31 6.63 0.74 1.78
CA ASN A 31 5.88 1.81 2.45
C ASN A 31 4.80 1.25 3.40
N GLY A 32 4.56 -0.08 3.39
CA GLY A 32 3.52 -0.75 4.16
C GLY A 32 2.11 -0.59 3.61
N LEU A 33 1.97 -0.11 2.37
CA LEU A 33 0.72 0.05 1.64
C LEU A 33 0.85 -0.63 0.29
N LEU A 34 -0.11 -1.46 -0.09
CA LEU A 34 -0.10 -2.05 -1.41
C LEU A 34 -0.40 -1.00 -2.50
N ASP A 35 0.61 -0.63 -3.28
CA ASP A 35 0.47 0.30 -4.40
C ASP A 35 0.17 -0.40 -5.75
N LEU A 36 -0.22 0.40 -6.76
CA LEU A 36 -0.46 -0.11 -8.10
C LEU A 36 0.81 -0.69 -8.72
N GLY A 37 0.77 -1.98 -9.07
CA GLY A 37 1.88 -2.71 -9.68
C GLY A 37 2.67 -3.57 -8.70
N GLU A 38 2.40 -3.45 -7.40
CA GLU A 38 2.97 -4.31 -6.37
C GLU A 38 2.16 -5.59 -6.20
N GLN A 39 2.84 -6.69 -5.94
CA GLN A 39 2.19 -7.95 -5.56
C GLN A 39 1.97 -8.04 -4.06
N CYS A 40 2.83 -7.39 -3.27
CA CYS A 40 2.83 -7.35 -1.82
C CYS A 40 3.63 -6.13 -1.34
N ASP A 41 3.47 -5.72 -0.08
CA ASP A 41 4.39 -4.78 0.58
C ASP A 41 4.66 -5.23 2.03
N GLY A 42 5.91 -5.58 2.32
CA GLY A 42 6.33 -6.07 3.64
C GLY A 42 5.56 -7.34 4.02
N ASP A 43 4.74 -7.25 5.06
CA ASP A 43 3.89 -8.36 5.54
C ASP A 43 2.50 -8.36 4.88
N ASP A 44 2.14 -7.33 4.12
CA ASP A 44 0.90 -7.30 3.35
C ASP A 44 1.07 -8.14 2.07
N LEU A 45 0.76 -9.43 2.21
CA LEU A 45 0.74 -10.39 1.12
C LEU A 45 -0.63 -10.46 0.43
N GLN A 46 -1.58 -9.59 0.76
CA GLN A 46 -2.98 -9.66 0.28
C GLN A 46 -3.66 -11.01 0.58
N GLY A 47 -3.26 -11.68 1.66
CA GLY A 47 -3.72 -13.02 2.00
C GLY A 47 -3.20 -14.14 1.08
N ALA A 48 -2.24 -13.84 0.20
CA ALA A 48 -1.60 -14.84 -0.64
C ALA A 48 -0.75 -15.80 0.20
N THR A 49 -0.70 -17.04 -0.25
CA THR A 49 0.12 -18.12 0.29
C THR A 49 0.69 -18.93 -0.86
N CYS A 50 1.71 -19.77 -0.62
CA CYS A 50 2.19 -20.71 -1.63
C CYS A 50 1.04 -21.56 -2.20
N ALA A 51 0.09 -22.00 -1.34
CA ALA A 51 -1.08 -22.76 -1.77
C ALA A 51 -2.00 -21.96 -2.70
N SER A 52 -2.34 -20.71 -2.35
CA SER A 52 -3.23 -19.88 -3.17
C SER A 52 -2.61 -19.51 -4.52
N LEU A 53 -1.28 -19.48 -4.60
CA LEU A 53 -0.52 -19.27 -5.85
C LEU A 53 -0.35 -20.56 -6.68
N GLY A 54 -0.88 -21.69 -6.21
CA GLY A 54 -0.90 -22.97 -6.93
C GLY A 54 0.34 -23.83 -6.76
N TYR A 55 1.16 -23.59 -5.73
CA TYR A 55 2.28 -24.46 -5.39
C TYR A 55 1.82 -25.65 -4.54
N TYR A 56 2.38 -26.83 -4.81
CA TYR A 56 2.05 -28.08 -4.11
C TYR A 56 2.67 -28.15 -2.73
N ASN A 57 3.93 -27.72 -2.61
CA ASN A 57 4.58 -27.57 -1.32
C ASN A 57 4.22 -26.20 -0.74
N ALA A 58 3.15 -26.20 0.04
CA ALA A 58 2.62 -25.04 0.75
C ALA A 58 3.17 -24.89 2.18
N VAL A 59 4.16 -25.68 2.57
CA VAL A 59 4.74 -25.64 3.93
C VAL A 59 5.63 -24.41 4.13
N GLY A 60 6.14 -23.84 3.04
CA GLY A 60 6.89 -22.59 3.05
C GLY A 60 6.00 -21.38 3.37
N THR A 61 6.51 -20.48 4.21
CA THR A 61 5.91 -19.17 4.40
C THR A 61 6.25 -18.29 3.21
N LEU A 62 5.22 -17.78 2.51
CA LEU A 62 5.37 -16.81 1.44
C LEU A 62 5.92 -15.50 2.02
N ALA A 63 6.88 -14.88 1.35
CA ALA A 63 7.45 -13.60 1.77
C ALA A 63 7.32 -12.56 0.66
N CYS A 64 7.43 -11.28 1.03
CA CYS A 64 7.52 -10.18 0.08
C CYS A 64 8.98 -9.80 -0.16
N GLY A 65 9.42 -9.83 -1.42
CA GLY A 65 10.78 -9.45 -1.79
C GLY A 65 10.99 -7.94 -1.79
N ALA A 66 12.26 -7.51 -1.86
CA ALA A 66 12.66 -6.09 -1.89
C ALA A 66 12.21 -5.30 -3.14
N GLN A 67 11.54 -5.96 -4.09
CA GLN A 67 10.97 -5.37 -5.29
C GLN A 67 9.44 -5.51 -5.32
N CYS A 68 8.83 -5.81 -4.17
CA CYS A 68 7.39 -5.98 -3.99
C CYS A 68 6.78 -7.01 -4.95
N GLN A 69 7.59 -8.05 -5.21
CA GLN A 69 7.20 -9.29 -5.85
C GLN A 69 7.25 -10.40 -4.81
N TYR A 70 6.36 -11.38 -4.97
CA TYR A 70 6.37 -12.55 -4.10
C TYR A 70 7.72 -13.28 -4.17
N ASP A 71 8.31 -13.51 -3.01
CA ASP A 71 9.44 -14.42 -2.87
C ASP A 71 8.92 -15.85 -2.79
N LEU A 72 9.09 -16.57 -3.89
CA LEU A 72 8.60 -17.93 -4.08
C LEU A 72 9.67 -18.98 -3.74
N THR A 73 10.83 -18.59 -3.20
CA THR A 73 11.94 -19.52 -2.89
C THR A 73 11.54 -20.59 -1.87
N THR A 74 10.60 -20.29 -0.98
CA THR A 74 10.03 -21.22 0.00
C THR A 74 8.87 -22.05 -0.57
N CYS A 75 8.28 -21.62 -1.69
CA CYS A 75 7.22 -22.33 -2.39
C CYS A 75 7.82 -23.39 -3.33
N GLY A 76 7.36 -24.63 -3.24
CA GLY A 76 7.95 -25.74 -4.02
C GLY A 76 6.94 -26.50 -4.87
N GLY A 77 7.36 -26.93 -6.05
CA GLY A 77 6.58 -27.79 -6.95
C GLY A 77 5.33 -27.12 -7.52
N ARG A 78 5.26 -26.99 -8.84
CA ARG A 78 4.10 -26.50 -9.58
C ARG A 78 4.08 -27.17 -10.94
N CYS A 79 2.92 -27.61 -11.42
CA CYS A 79 2.81 -28.11 -12.79
C CYS A 79 2.84 -26.92 -13.76
N GLY A 80 3.73 -26.99 -14.74
CA GLY A 80 3.92 -26.04 -15.82
C GLY A 80 4.87 -26.62 -16.84
#